data_AF-A0A7G5IEF6-F1
#
_entry.id   AF-A0A7G5IEF6-F1
#
_cell.length_a   1.000
_cell.length_b   1.000
_cell.length_c   1.000
_cell.angle_alpha   90.00
_cell.angle_beta   90.00
_cell.angle_gamma   90.00
#
_symmetry.space_group_name_H-M   'P 1'
#
loop_
_entity.id
_entity.type
_entity.pdbx_description
1 polymer ?
#
loop_
_entity_poly.entity_id
_entity_poly.type
_entity_poly.pdbx_seq_one_letter_code
_entity_poly.pdbx_strand_id
1 'polypeptide(L)'
;MPNIDGGHYFLTALIPLKLEPVKRADGSVTAPSHLLRETLATLPTAQQSPAAVNAGFVSPFARCKRTHLARFVVIDQPMYNGRDGDNSLKQALRNVNLLAHQPVDALSRPWLLFAADLDADESEPDGGLASWARGLWERTEKELRAIFTPCVGFDAVQDAAGFAAWLKRCQIDTLMSFNDYYVPTATLKGWTLKSIAGLLLGVAVGLLLLGALFGIHGWWWLPWAVIALLGGAVAAGLTLWNSGKKPFPTGANTDLPSVLKALFVQQRFALLAAELQGADADTIHRRFGDFISQVKPADTHEPTQPPGVIRSDGIPLVDYARVEAGGQA
;
A
#
# COMPACT_ATOMS: atom_id res chain seq x y z
N MET A 1 3.62 -11.96 0.25
CA MET A 1 3.48 -11.27 1.56
C MET A 1 2.05 -10.78 1.63
N PRO A 2 1.47 -10.58 2.81
CA PRO A 2 0.09 -10.12 2.90
C PRO A 2 -0.04 -8.75 2.23
N ASN A 3 -1.12 -8.55 1.46
CA ASN A 3 -1.51 -7.24 0.92
C ASN A 3 -2.00 -6.29 2.02
N ILE A 4 -1.74 -6.64 3.29
CA ILE A 4 -2.17 -5.95 4.49
C ILE A 4 -0.93 -5.84 5.36
N ASP A 5 -0.58 -4.63 5.76
CA ASP A 5 0.48 -4.37 6.73
C ASP A 5 0.22 -3.06 7.48
N GLY A 6 0.56 -3.02 8.77
CA GLY A 6 0.46 -1.81 9.58
C GLY A 6 -0.94 -1.17 9.65
N GLY A 7 -2.00 -1.95 9.42
CA GLY A 7 -3.39 -1.45 9.36
C GLY A 7 -3.82 -0.88 8.01
N HIS A 8 -3.02 -1.07 6.98
CA HIS A 8 -3.30 -0.62 5.62
C HIS A 8 -3.35 -1.79 4.67
N TYR A 9 -4.18 -1.66 3.64
CA TYR A 9 -4.27 -2.58 2.53
C TYR A 9 -3.60 -1.97 1.30
N PHE A 10 -2.61 -2.67 0.73
CA PHE A 10 -1.92 -2.25 -0.48
C PHE A 10 -2.43 -3.05 -1.67
N LEU A 11 -3.38 -2.46 -2.38
CA LEU A 11 -3.88 -3.04 -3.61
C LEU A 11 -2.88 -2.77 -4.73
N THR A 12 -2.45 -3.83 -5.42
CA THR A 12 -1.86 -3.72 -6.75
C THR A 12 -2.62 -4.62 -7.69
N ALA A 13 -3.35 -4.02 -8.63
CA ALA A 13 -4.03 -4.72 -9.70
C ALA A 13 -3.27 -4.53 -11.01
N LEU A 14 -3.01 -5.64 -11.70
CA LEU A 14 -2.42 -5.64 -13.03
C LEU A 14 -3.49 -6.13 -14.01
N ILE A 15 -3.97 -5.21 -14.85
CA ILE A 15 -5.20 -5.40 -15.62
C ILE A 15 -4.85 -5.36 -17.12
N PRO A 16 -5.10 -6.44 -17.88
CA PRO A 16 -4.74 -6.45 -19.30
C PRO A 16 -5.66 -5.54 -20.10
N LEU A 17 -5.10 -4.79 -21.03
CA LEU A 17 -5.90 -3.98 -21.95
C LEU A 17 -6.42 -4.83 -23.12
N LYS A 18 -7.59 -4.44 -23.64
CA LYS A 18 -8.11 -4.98 -24.90
C LYS A 18 -7.18 -4.59 -26.06
N LEU A 19 -7.19 -5.38 -27.12
CA LEU A 19 -6.39 -5.13 -28.32
C LEU A 19 -7.24 -4.62 -29.48
N GLU A 20 -8.54 -4.89 -29.42
CA GLU A 20 -9.50 -4.51 -30.43
C GLU A 20 -9.62 -2.97 -30.49
N PRO A 21 -9.43 -2.37 -31.68
CA PRO A 21 -9.57 -0.93 -31.83
C PRO A 21 -10.97 -0.43 -31.45
N VAL A 22 -11.02 0.72 -30.80
CA VAL A 22 -12.28 1.36 -30.38
C VAL A 22 -12.61 2.48 -31.36
N LYS A 23 -13.86 2.51 -31.83
CA LYS A 23 -14.38 3.60 -32.63
C LYS A 23 -14.89 4.72 -31.72
N ARG A 24 -14.41 5.94 -31.94
CA ARG A 24 -14.84 7.14 -31.23
C ARG A 24 -16.15 7.68 -31.80
N ALA A 25 -16.78 8.59 -31.05
CA ALA A 25 -18.01 9.27 -31.45
C ALA A 25 -17.86 10.09 -32.75
N ASP A 26 -16.66 10.63 -33.02
CA ASP A 26 -16.32 11.36 -34.25
C ASP A 26 -16.02 10.44 -35.44
N GLY A 27 -16.15 9.12 -35.27
CA GLY A 27 -15.87 8.12 -36.29
C GLY A 27 -14.40 7.72 -36.42
N SER A 28 -13.48 8.39 -35.72
CA SER A 28 -12.06 8.00 -35.67
C SER A 28 -11.88 6.68 -34.93
N VAL A 29 -10.76 5.99 -35.19
CA VAL A 29 -10.41 4.72 -34.55
C VAL A 29 -9.18 4.93 -33.68
N THR A 30 -9.17 4.34 -32.48
CA THR A 30 -8.06 4.45 -31.53
C THR A 30 -7.73 3.13 -30.86
N ALA A 31 -6.48 2.98 -30.44
CA ALA A 31 -6.06 1.86 -29.61
C ALA A 31 -6.61 2.04 -28.17
N PRO A 32 -7.07 0.96 -27.51
CA PRO A 32 -7.53 1.01 -26.12
C PRO A 32 -6.52 1.65 -25.15
N SER A 33 -5.22 1.45 -25.36
CA SER A 33 -4.16 2.06 -24.55
C SER A 33 -4.08 3.58 -24.70
N HIS A 34 -4.25 4.11 -25.91
CA HIS A 34 -4.31 5.55 -26.15
C HIS A 34 -5.56 6.17 -25.53
N LEU A 35 -6.72 5.52 -25.72
CA LEU A 35 -7.96 5.96 -25.08
C LEU A 35 -7.82 6.01 -23.56
N LEU A 36 -7.20 5.00 -22.95
CA LEU A 36 -6.96 5.01 -21.51
C LEU A 36 -6.02 6.14 -21.08
N ARG A 37 -4.92 6.38 -21.81
CA ARG A 37 -4.00 7.49 -21.53
C ARG A 37 -4.70 8.84 -21.61
N GLU A 38 -5.54 9.03 -22.63
CA GLU A 38 -6.37 10.23 -22.79
C GLU A 38 -7.30 10.39 -21.58
N THR A 39 -8.06 9.34 -21.21
CA THR A 39 -8.93 9.36 -20.03
C THR A 39 -8.15 9.75 -18.78
N LEU A 40 -7.04 9.06 -18.50
CA LEU A 40 -6.23 9.32 -17.30
C LEU A 40 -5.63 10.75 -17.28
N ALA A 41 -5.24 11.29 -18.44
CA ALA A 41 -4.73 12.65 -18.55
C ALA A 41 -5.81 13.72 -18.29
N THR A 42 -7.08 13.40 -18.53
CA THR A 42 -8.20 14.32 -18.27
C THR A 42 -8.73 14.24 -16.84
N LEU A 43 -8.33 13.24 -16.05
CA LEU A 43 -8.80 13.13 -14.66
C LEU A 43 -8.15 14.24 -13.82
N PRO A 44 -8.95 14.94 -12.99
CA PRO A 44 -8.38 15.88 -12.04
C PRO A 44 -7.50 15.11 -11.04
N THR A 45 -6.35 15.69 -10.71
CA THR A 45 -5.46 15.18 -9.67
C THR A 45 -5.80 15.84 -8.33
N ALA A 46 -5.02 15.54 -7.28
CA ALA A 46 -5.12 16.31 -6.05
C ALA A 46 -4.78 17.80 -6.32
N GLN A 47 -5.35 18.71 -5.53
CA GLN A 47 -5.12 20.16 -5.64
C GLN A 47 -3.72 20.52 -5.11
N GLN A 48 -2.71 20.16 -5.90
CA GLN A 48 -1.30 20.25 -5.53
C GLN A 48 -0.59 21.43 -6.19
N SER A 49 -1.15 21.97 -7.27
CA SER A 49 -0.62 23.13 -7.98
C SER A 49 -1.62 24.28 -7.96
N PRO A 50 -1.17 25.54 -8.10
CA PRO A 50 -2.06 26.69 -8.26
C PRO A 50 -3.08 26.50 -9.39
N ALA A 51 -2.66 25.92 -10.52
CA ALA A 51 -3.55 25.59 -11.64
C ALA A 51 -4.67 24.61 -11.23
N ALA A 52 -4.33 23.55 -10.49
CA ALA A 52 -5.31 22.57 -10.02
C ALA A 52 -6.26 23.17 -8.96
N VAL A 53 -5.75 24.01 -8.06
CA VAL A 53 -6.57 24.74 -7.06
C VAL A 53 -7.55 25.68 -7.77
N ASN A 54 -7.06 26.49 -8.72
CA ASN A 54 -7.89 27.47 -9.45
C ASN A 54 -8.96 26.80 -10.32
N ALA A 55 -8.66 25.61 -10.86
CA ALA A 55 -9.65 24.83 -11.61
C ALA A 55 -10.78 24.30 -10.72
N GLY A 56 -10.59 24.23 -9.40
CA GLY A 56 -11.60 23.80 -8.43
C GLY A 56 -11.95 22.31 -8.47
N PHE A 57 -11.34 21.54 -9.38
CA PHE A 57 -11.53 20.10 -9.45
C PHE A 57 -10.58 19.37 -8.50
N VAL A 58 -11.03 18.25 -7.96
CA VAL A 58 -10.24 17.35 -7.10
C VAL A 58 -10.38 15.93 -7.62
N SER A 59 -9.34 15.12 -7.42
CA SER A 59 -9.37 13.70 -7.74
C SER A 59 -10.66 13.03 -7.27
N PRO A 60 -11.37 12.30 -8.14
CA PRO A 60 -12.61 11.61 -7.78
C PRO A 60 -12.35 10.58 -6.66
N PHE A 61 -11.17 9.99 -6.63
CA PHE A 61 -10.75 9.00 -5.62
C PHE A 61 -10.66 9.60 -4.21
N ALA A 62 -10.48 10.93 -4.09
CA ALA A 62 -10.50 11.61 -2.79
C ALA A 62 -11.89 11.62 -2.12
N ARG A 63 -12.97 11.32 -2.87
CA ARG A 63 -14.33 11.19 -2.30
C ARG A 63 -14.44 9.99 -1.35
N CYS A 64 -13.57 8.99 -1.50
CA CYS A 64 -13.50 7.84 -0.59
C CYS A 64 -12.51 8.11 0.54
N LYS A 65 -13.02 8.43 1.74
CA LYS A 65 -12.22 8.74 2.94
C LYS A 65 -11.42 7.55 3.53
N ARG A 66 -11.35 6.43 2.83
CA ARG A 66 -10.47 5.30 3.14
C ARG A 66 -9.29 5.19 2.17
N THR A 67 -9.21 6.05 1.15
CA THR A 67 -8.17 5.98 0.10
C THR A 67 -7.06 6.98 0.41
N HIS A 68 -5.89 6.48 0.81
CA HIS A 68 -4.71 7.32 1.04
C HIS A 68 -4.07 7.74 -0.28
N LEU A 69 -3.94 6.78 -1.20
CA LEU A 69 -3.34 6.98 -2.50
C LEU A 69 -4.05 6.11 -3.55
N ALA A 70 -4.24 6.65 -4.74
CA ALA A 70 -4.67 5.91 -5.92
C ALA A 70 -3.78 6.30 -7.10
N ARG A 71 -3.19 5.31 -7.76
CA ARG A 71 -2.24 5.49 -8.85
C ARG A 71 -2.58 4.61 -10.03
N PHE A 72 -2.55 5.20 -11.22
CA PHE A 72 -2.74 4.51 -12.48
C PHE A 72 -1.48 4.65 -13.33
N VAL A 73 -1.01 3.55 -13.91
CA VAL A 73 0.11 3.53 -14.83
C VAL A 73 -0.22 2.62 -16.00
N VAL A 74 -0.04 3.11 -17.22
CA VAL A 74 -0.16 2.28 -18.44
C VAL A 74 1.22 1.77 -18.81
N ILE A 75 1.38 0.45 -18.80
CA ILE A 75 2.61 -0.27 -19.06
C ILE A 75 2.47 -0.95 -20.43
N ASP A 76 3.15 -0.42 -21.45
CA ASP A 76 3.14 -1.04 -22.78
C ASP A 76 4.12 -2.20 -22.86
N GLN A 77 5.31 -2.04 -22.25
CA GLN A 77 6.40 -3.00 -22.19
C GLN A 77 7.22 -2.79 -20.90
N PRO A 78 7.91 -3.81 -20.39
CA PRO A 78 8.81 -3.64 -19.26
C PRO A 78 10.08 -2.92 -19.74
N MET A 79 10.36 -1.76 -19.15
CA MET A 79 11.56 -0.97 -19.49
C MET A 79 12.84 -1.53 -18.86
N TYR A 80 12.67 -2.31 -17.78
CA TYR A 80 13.77 -2.98 -17.09
C TYR A 80 13.46 -4.46 -16.98
N ASN A 81 14.37 -5.28 -17.50
CA ASN A 81 14.34 -6.71 -17.33
C ASN A 81 15.32 -7.06 -16.21
N GLY A 82 14.77 -7.49 -15.07
CA GLY A 82 15.57 -8.06 -14.01
C GLY A 82 16.24 -9.34 -14.50
N ARG A 83 17.30 -9.76 -13.81
CA ARG A 83 17.79 -11.13 -13.98
C ARG A 83 16.83 -12.09 -13.29
N ASP A 84 16.73 -13.31 -13.79
CA ASP A 84 16.04 -14.39 -13.08
C ASP A 84 16.61 -14.51 -11.66
N GLY A 85 15.78 -14.21 -10.66
CA GLY A 85 16.14 -14.31 -9.25
C GLY A 85 16.23 -15.77 -8.83
N ASP A 86 17.36 -16.43 -9.04
CA ASP A 86 17.64 -17.76 -8.46
C ASP A 86 18.56 -17.64 -7.23
N ASN A 87 18.49 -18.60 -6.33
CA ASN A 87 19.27 -18.60 -5.09
C ASN A 87 20.78 -18.50 -5.38
N SER A 88 21.47 -17.52 -4.78
CA SER A 88 22.90 -17.27 -5.01
C SER A 88 23.78 -18.49 -4.73
N LEU A 89 23.44 -19.30 -3.72
CA LEU A 89 24.15 -20.53 -3.39
C LEU A 89 23.98 -21.57 -4.50
N LYS A 90 22.78 -21.66 -5.07
CA LYS A 90 22.46 -22.57 -6.18
C LYS A 90 23.11 -22.12 -7.48
N GLN A 91 23.19 -20.83 -7.74
CA GLN A 91 23.90 -20.27 -8.89
C GLN A 91 25.41 -20.49 -8.78
N ALA A 92 25.99 -20.34 -7.58
CA ALA A 92 27.40 -20.65 -7.32
C ALA A 92 27.71 -22.13 -7.54
N LEU A 93 26.88 -23.04 -7.02
CA LEU A 93 27.02 -24.49 -7.26
C LEU A 93 26.89 -24.87 -8.74
N ARG A 94 26.07 -24.13 -9.50
CA ARG A 94 25.86 -24.35 -10.95
C ARG A 94 26.85 -23.60 -11.83
N ASN A 95 27.79 -22.84 -11.24
CA ASN A 95 28.79 -22.05 -11.94
C ASN A 95 28.18 -21.15 -13.05
N VAL A 96 27.02 -20.56 -12.76
CA VAL A 96 26.27 -19.76 -13.74
C VAL A 96 27.06 -18.49 -14.08
N ASN A 97 27.28 -18.25 -15.37
CA ASN A 97 27.91 -17.01 -15.83
C ASN A 97 26.95 -15.83 -15.66
N LEU A 98 27.17 -15.05 -14.60
CA LEU A 98 26.39 -13.85 -14.28
C LEU A 98 26.62 -12.68 -15.26
N LEU A 99 27.54 -12.79 -16.21
CA LEU A 99 27.75 -11.77 -17.24
C LEU A 99 27.05 -12.11 -18.56
N ALA A 100 26.58 -13.35 -18.73
CA ALA A 100 25.76 -13.71 -19.88
C ALA A 100 24.41 -12.99 -19.81
N HIS A 101 23.96 -12.42 -20.93
CA HIS A 101 22.66 -11.79 -21.04
C HIS A 101 21.56 -12.87 -21.00
N GLN A 102 20.45 -12.55 -20.34
CA GLN A 102 19.25 -13.39 -20.30
C GLN A 102 18.23 -12.90 -21.35
N PRO A 103 17.25 -13.73 -21.73
CA PRO A 103 16.13 -13.28 -22.55
C PRO A 103 15.46 -12.05 -21.95
N VAL A 104 15.05 -11.12 -22.82
CA VAL A 104 14.33 -9.91 -22.45
C VAL A 104 12.85 -10.29 -22.35
N ASP A 105 12.25 -10.14 -21.18
CA ASP A 105 10.81 -10.34 -21.03
C ASP A 105 10.06 -9.25 -21.81
N ALA A 106 8.95 -9.67 -22.44
CA ALA A 106 8.05 -8.78 -23.14
C ALA A 106 6.63 -9.05 -22.68
N LEU A 107 5.84 -7.98 -22.57
CA LEU A 107 4.41 -8.12 -22.29
C LEU A 107 3.69 -8.43 -23.61
N SER A 108 2.78 -9.41 -23.56
CA SER A 108 1.98 -9.82 -24.72
C SER A 108 1.00 -8.75 -25.21
N ARG A 109 0.75 -7.74 -24.39
CA ARG A 109 -0.16 -6.61 -24.62
C ARG A 109 0.15 -5.50 -23.62
N PRO A 110 -0.36 -4.27 -23.83
CA PRO A 110 -0.37 -3.24 -22.81
C PRO A 110 -1.21 -3.64 -21.57
N TRP A 111 -0.78 -3.19 -20.40
CA TRP A 111 -1.44 -3.41 -19.12
C TRP A 111 -1.70 -2.09 -18.39
N LEU A 112 -2.79 -2.03 -17.65
CA LEU A 112 -3.03 -1.00 -16.64
C LEU A 112 -2.59 -1.55 -15.28
N LEU A 113 -1.64 -0.87 -14.66
CA LEU A 113 -1.38 -0.99 -13.23
C LEU A 113 -2.30 -0.01 -12.52
N PHE A 114 -3.14 -0.53 -11.63
CA PHE A 114 -3.90 0.24 -10.67
C PHE A 114 -3.43 -0.12 -9.26
N ALA A 115 -2.76 0.82 -8.60
CA ALA A 115 -2.33 0.66 -7.22
C ALA A 115 -3.13 1.60 -6.31
N ALA A 116 -3.56 1.10 -5.15
CA ALA A 116 -4.24 1.92 -4.16
C ALA A 116 -3.88 1.49 -2.74
N ASP A 117 -3.63 2.48 -1.90
CA ASP A 117 -3.38 2.30 -0.47
C ASP A 117 -4.62 2.75 0.28
N LEU A 118 -5.15 1.88 1.13
CA LEU A 118 -6.41 2.11 1.83
C LEU A 118 -6.39 1.62 3.28
N ASP A 119 -7.28 2.16 4.11
CA ASP A 119 -7.48 1.68 5.49
C ASP A 119 -7.96 0.22 5.48
N ALA A 120 -7.18 -0.68 6.07
CA ALA A 120 -7.58 -2.07 6.23
C ALA A 120 -8.63 -2.21 7.35
N ASP A 121 -9.52 -3.17 7.19
CA ASP A 121 -10.45 -3.59 8.23
C ASP A 121 -10.24 -5.08 8.52
N GLU A 122 -9.51 -5.39 9.59
CA GLU A 122 -9.22 -6.77 10.01
C GLU A 122 -10.48 -7.55 10.43
N SER A 123 -11.61 -6.86 10.69
CA SER A 123 -12.88 -7.53 10.98
C SER A 123 -13.55 -8.10 9.72
N GLU A 124 -13.09 -7.69 8.53
CA GLU A 124 -13.62 -8.15 7.26
C GLU A 124 -12.79 -9.33 6.65
N PRO A 125 -13.44 -10.30 5.96
CA PRO A 125 -12.77 -11.50 5.45
C PRO A 125 -11.60 -11.28 4.47
N ASP A 126 -11.53 -10.12 3.83
CA ASP A 126 -10.51 -9.76 2.86
C ASP A 126 -9.70 -8.52 3.27
N GLY A 127 -9.74 -8.13 4.54
CA GLY A 127 -9.11 -6.91 5.04
C GLY A 127 -9.83 -5.62 4.62
N GLY A 128 -11.08 -5.72 4.19
CA GLY A 128 -11.91 -4.56 3.84
C GLY A 128 -11.77 -4.08 2.40
N LEU A 129 -11.16 -4.89 1.52
CA LEU A 129 -10.99 -4.55 0.10
C LEU A 129 -12.34 -4.51 -0.61
N ALA A 130 -13.21 -5.49 -0.38
CA ALA A 130 -14.52 -5.54 -1.04
C ALA A 130 -15.41 -4.37 -0.61
N SER A 131 -15.46 -4.04 0.69
CA SER A 131 -16.24 -2.89 1.19
C SER A 131 -15.70 -1.57 0.65
N TRP A 132 -14.37 -1.40 0.62
CA TRP A 132 -13.73 -0.24 0.01
C TRP A 132 -14.05 -0.13 -1.48
N ALA A 133 -13.92 -1.20 -2.25
CA ALA A 133 -14.15 -1.18 -3.68
C ALA A 133 -15.60 -0.85 -4.03
N ARG A 134 -16.57 -1.37 -3.27
CA ARG A 134 -17.99 -1.00 -3.39
C ARG A 134 -18.21 0.47 -3.07
N GLY A 135 -17.63 0.96 -1.97
CA GLY A 135 -17.72 2.36 -1.61
C GLY A 135 -17.07 3.29 -2.65
N LEU A 136 -15.94 2.88 -3.23
CA LEU A 136 -15.32 3.61 -4.31
C LEU A 136 -16.24 3.67 -5.53
N TRP A 137 -16.83 2.53 -5.90
CA TRP A 137 -17.82 2.45 -6.98
C TRP A 137 -18.97 3.42 -6.80
N GLU A 138 -19.65 3.37 -5.66
CA GLU A 138 -20.81 4.24 -5.37
C GLU A 138 -20.51 5.73 -5.53
N ARG A 139 -19.26 6.15 -5.30
CA ARG A 139 -18.84 7.56 -5.33
C ARG A 139 -18.21 7.99 -6.65
N THR A 140 -17.73 7.04 -7.45
CA THR A 140 -16.86 7.30 -8.62
C THR A 140 -17.17 6.40 -9.82
N GLU A 141 -18.34 5.77 -9.88
CA GLU A 141 -18.72 4.82 -10.95
C GLU A 141 -18.44 5.37 -12.35
N LYS A 142 -18.81 6.63 -12.61
CA LYS A 142 -18.63 7.26 -13.93
C LYS A 142 -17.15 7.27 -14.32
N GLU A 143 -16.28 7.68 -13.39
CA GLU A 143 -14.84 7.74 -13.59
C GLU A 143 -14.22 6.34 -13.70
N LEU A 144 -14.65 5.39 -12.85
CA LEU A 144 -14.19 3.99 -12.92
C LEU A 144 -14.57 3.33 -14.25
N ARG A 145 -15.80 3.55 -14.75
CA ARG A 145 -16.21 3.04 -16.06
C ARG A 145 -15.36 3.65 -17.17
N ALA A 146 -15.11 4.95 -17.15
CA ALA A 146 -14.25 5.60 -18.13
C ALA A 146 -12.82 5.02 -18.15
N ILE A 147 -12.27 4.68 -16.99
CA ILE A 147 -10.93 4.11 -16.84
C ILE A 147 -10.90 2.63 -17.25
N PHE A 148 -11.88 1.82 -16.82
CA PHE A 148 -11.79 0.37 -16.93
C PHE A 148 -12.52 -0.23 -18.14
N THR A 149 -13.36 0.51 -18.87
CA THR A 149 -13.95 0.02 -20.12
C THR A 149 -12.93 -0.51 -21.15
N PRO A 150 -11.73 0.09 -21.33
CA PRO A 150 -10.68 -0.45 -22.19
C PRO A 150 -10.02 -1.75 -21.68
N CYS A 151 -10.32 -2.17 -20.44
CA CYS A 151 -9.71 -3.32 -19.79
C CYS A 151 -10.46 -4.63 -20.05
N VAL A 152 -9.73 -5.73 -20.13
CA VAL A 152 -10.29 -7.07 -20.33
C VAL A 152 -11.16 -7.49 -19.15
N GLY A 153 -12.34 -8.04 -19.44
CA GLY A 153 -13.25 -8.61 -18.44
C GLY A 153 -14.09 -7.58 -17.67
N PHE A 154 -13.86 -6.28 -17.86
CA PHE A 154 -14.66 -5.23 -17.22
C PHE A 154 -16.08 -5.13 -17.79
N ASP A 155 -16.34 -5.63 -19.01
CA ASP A 155 -17.68 -5.59 -19.63
C ASP A 155 -18.74 -6.36 -18.82
N ALA A 156 -18.31 -7.31 -17.98
CA ALA A 156 -19.18 -8.06 -17.08
C ALA A 156 -19.52 -7.29 -15.79
N VAL A 157 -18.88 -6.14 -15.52
CA VAL A 157 -19.08 -5.35 -14.31
C VAL A 157 -20.29 -4.42 -14.49
N GLN A 158 -21.39 -4.77 -13.81
CA GLN A 158 -22.64 -4.02 -13.87
C GLN A 158 -22.87 -3.18 -12.62
N ASP A 159 -22.34 -3.59 -11.47
CA ASP A 159 -22.58 -2.97 -10.17
C ASP A 159 -21.34 -2.98 -9.27
N ALA A 160 -21.49 -2.40 -8.06
CA ALA A 160 -20.45 -2.30 -7.04
C ALA A 160 -19.89 -3.67 -6.61
N ALA A 161 -20.75 -4.69 -6.51
CA ALA A 161 -20.34 -6.03 -6.10
C ALA A 161 -19.51 -6.73 -7.19
N GLY A 162 -19.95 -6.61 -8.44
CA GLY A 162 -19.23 -7.07 -9.62
C GLY A 162 -17.88 -6.37 -9.76
N PHE A 163 -17.81 -5.07 -9.47
CA PHE A 163 -16.55 -4.32 -9.47
C PHE A 163 -15.58 -4.84 -8.43
N ALA A 164 -16.01 -5.00 -7.18
CA ALA A 164 -15.18 -5.53 -6.10
C ALA A 164 -14.66 -6.94 -6.44
N ALA A 165 -15.53 -7.82 -6.94
CA ALA A 165 -15.16 -9.17 -7.34
C ALA A 165 -14.19 -9.20 -8.53
N TRP A 166 -14.39 -8.33 -9.52
CA TRP A 166 -13.49 -8.20 -10.66
C TRP A 166 -12.12 -7.66 -10.26
N LEU A 167 -12.09 -6.59 -9.46
CA LEU A 167 -10.85 -5.97 -8.99
C LEU A 167 -10.02 -6.95 -8.16
N LYS A 168 -10.66 -7.76 -7.30
CA LYS A 168 -9.99 -8.81 -6.55
C LYS A 168 -9.31 -9.85 -7.45
N ARG A 169 -9.91 -10.21 -8.59
CA ARG A 169 -9.30 -11.15 -9.54
C ARG A 169 -8.11 -10.55 -10.29
N CYS A 170 -8.09 -9.24 -10.46
CA CYS A 170 -6.99 -8.51 -11.10
C CYS A 170 -5.82 -8.23 -10.15
N GLN A 171 -6.00 -8.44 -8.86
CA GLN A 171 -4.97 -8.23 -7.86
C GLN A 171 -3.81 -9.22 -8.03
N ILE A 172 -2.60 -8.68 -7.93
CA ILE A 172 -1.36 -9.45 -7.80
C ILE A 172 -0.78 -9.22 -6.41
N ASP A 173 0.00 -10.20 -5.93
CA ASP A 173 0.76 -10.03 -4.70
C ASP A 173 1.92 -9.05 -4.94
N THR A 174 1.99 -7.98 -4.15
CA THR A 174 3.03 -6.95 -4.25
C THR A 174 3.77 -6.75 -2.92
N LEU A 175 4.95 -6.14 -3.01
CA LEU A 175 5.76 -5.67 -1.87
C LEU A 175 5.82 -4.13 -1.80
N MET A 176 5.18 -3.43 -2.72
CA MET A 176 5.29 -1.98 -2.83
C MET A 176 4.13 -1.30 -2.09
N SER A 177 4.30 -1.06 -0.79
CA SER A 177 3.51 -0.01 -0.12
C SER A 177 4.04 1.36 -0.57
N PHE A 178 3.14 2.34 -0.75
CA PHE A 178 3.55 3.73 -0.99
C PHE A 178 3.34 4.60 0.25
N ASN A 179 2.50 4.18 1.19
CA ASN A 179 2.42 4.72 2.54
C ASN A 179 3.23 3.88 3.53
N ASP A 180 4.17 4.53 4.21
CA ASP A 180 4.87 4.00 5.38
C ASP A 180 4.53 4.90 6.56
N TYR A 181 3.42 4.59 7.24
CA TYR A 181 3.11 5.22 8.50
C TYR A 181 3.91 4.50 9.58
N TYR A 182 4.76 5.25 10.29
CA TYR A 182 5.65 4.71 11.30
C TYR A 182 4.88 3.90 12.35
N VAL A 183 4.97 2.58 12.26
CA VAL A 183 4.49 1.69 13.31
C VAL A 183 5.61 1.61 14.37
N PRO A 184 5.31 1.83 15.66
CA PRO A 184 6.30 1.58 16.72
C PRO A 184 6.88 0.19 16.52
N THR A 185 8.21 0.06 16.54
CA THR A 185 8.91 -1.22 16.33
C THR A 185 8.19 -2.32 17.09
N ALA A 186 7.51 -3.20 16.35
CA ALA A 186 6.81 -4.30 16.98
C ALA A 186 7.86 -5.08 17.77
N THR A 187 7.62 -5.27 19.06
CA THR A 187 8.42 -6.22 19.82
C THR A 187 8.14 -7.58 19.21
N LEU A 188 9.00 -8.01 18.29
CA LEU A 188 8.91 -9.34 17.71
C LEU A 188 8.96 -10.30 18.89
N LYS A 189 7.81 -10.90 19.20
CA LYS A 189 7.68 -11.99 20.18
C LYS A 189 8.25 -13.25 19.53
N GLY A 190 9.50 -13.14 19.08
CA GLY A 190 10.23 -14.18 18.41
C GLY A 190 10.72 -15.20 19.42
N TRP A 191 11.01 -16.39 18.91
CA TRP A 191 11.72 -17.37 19.68
C TRP A 191 13.10 -16.80 20.01
N THR A 192 13.35 -16.55 21.29
CA THR A 192 14.71 -16.30 21.77
C THR A 192 15.61 -17.46 21.35
N LEU A 193 16.92 -17.20 21.18
CA LEU A 193 17.90 -18.26 20.94
C LEU A 193 17.80 -19.37 22.00
N LYS A 194 17.43 -19.00 23.25
CA LYS A 194 17.19 -19.92 24.36
C LYS A 194 15.99 -20.85 24.13
N SER A 195 14.89 -20.38 23.55
CA SER A 195 13.74 -21.22 23.20
C SER A 195 14.04 -22.19 22.06
N ILE A 196 14.83 -21.77 21.05
CA ILE A 196 15.28 -22.67 19.98
C ILE A 196 16.23 -23.73 20.54
N ALA A 197 17.21 -23.31 21.35
CA ALA A 197 18.13 -24.22 22.02
C ALA A 197 17.40 -25.18 22.96
N GLY A 198 16.38 -24.71 23.68
CA GLY A 198 15.54 -25.52 24.55
C GLY A 198 14.74 -26.58 23.79
N LEU A 199 14.17 -26.23 22.63
CA LEU A 199 13.49 -27.19 21.75
C LEU A 199 14.46 -28.28 21.26
N LEU A 200 15.63 -27.88 20.73
CA LEU A 200 16.63 -28.82 20.22
C LEU A 200 17.18 -29.73 21.33
N LEU A 201 17.42 -29.17 22.52
CA LEU A 201 17.84 -29.93 23.69
C LEU A 201 16.75 -30.91 24.15
N GLY A 202 15.48 -30.49 24.16
CA GLY A 202 14.34 -31.35 24.47
C GLY A 202 14.20 -32.52 23.50
N VAL A 203 14.39 -32.28 22.21
CA VAL A 203 14.41 -33.33 21.17
C VAL A 203 15.58 -34.30 21.41
N ALA A 204 16.78 -33.80 21.69
CA ALA A 204 17.94 -34.65 21.98
C ALA A 204 17.75 -35.51 23.23
N VAL A 205 17.24 -34.93 24.33
CA VAL A 205 16.93 -35.65 25.57
C VAL A 205 15.82 -36.68 25.36
N GLY A 206 14.75 -36.33 24.64
CA GLY A 206 13.65 -37.24 24.32
C GLY A 206 14.12 -38.47 23.54
N LEU A 207 15.04 -38.30 22.58
CA LEU A 207 15.61 -39.40 21.81
C LEU A 207 16.55 -40.28 22.64
N LEU A 208 17.33 -39.69 23.55
CA LEU A 208 18.13 -40.46 24.51
C LEU A 208 17.26 -41.32 25.41
N LEU A 209 16.14 -40.78 25.90
CA LEU A 209 15.18 -41.52 26.73
C LEU A 209 14.47 -42.62 25.93
N LEU A 210 14.06 -42.35 24.69
CA LEU A 210 13.49 -43.36 23.79
C LEU A 210 14.49 -44.48 23.48
N GLY A 211 15.75 -44.12 23.15
CA GLY A 211 16.82 -45.10 22.91
C GLY A 211 17.06 -46.01 24.12
N ALA A 212 17.05 -45.43 25.34
CA ALA A 212 17.15 -46.19 26.57
C ALA A 212 15.94 -47.13 26.79
N LEU A 213 14.72 -46.67 26.48
CA LEU A 213 13.48 -47.42 26.70
C LEU A 213 13.31 -48.61 25.74
N PHE A 214 13.85 -48.50 24.52
CA PHE A 214 13.84 -49.56 23.50
C PHE A 214 15.11 -50.42 23.51
N GLY A 215 16.01 -50.28 24.50
CA GLY A 215 17.23 -51.06 24.60
C GLY A 215 18.21 -50.83 23.44
N ILE A 216 18.11 -49.68 22.75
CA ILE A 216 18.97 -49.32 21.63
C ILE A 216 20.29 -48.82 22.22
N HIS A 217 21.25 -49.72 22.38
CA HIS A 217 22.59 -49.43 22.86
C HIS A 217 23.59 -49.23 21.69
N GLY A 218 24.66 -48.48 21.94
CA GLY A 218 25.71 -48.21 20.94
C GLY A 218 25.37 -47.08 19.96
N TRP A 219 26.05 -47.00 18.82
CA TRP A 219 25.94 -45.91 17.84
C TRP A 219 24.66 -45.87 16.98
N TRP A 220 23.78 -46.87 17.06
CA TRP A 220 22.62 -47.01 16.16
C TRP A 220 21.50 -45.98 16.39
N TRP A 221 21.52 -45.24 17.51
CA TRP A 221 20.59 -44.13 17.75
C TRP A 221 21.04 -42.82 17.07
N LEU A 222 22.32 -42.69 16.69
CA LEU A 222 22.86 -41.46 16.11
C LEU A 222 22.15 -41.03 14.81
N PRO A 223 21.82 -41.93 13.86
CA PRO A 223 21.05 -41.54 12.67
C PRO A 223 19.68 -40.93 13.02
N TRP A 224 18.98 -41.50 14.01
CA TRP A 224 17.68 -41.00 14.46
C TRP A 224 17.80 -39.65 15.18
N ALA A 225 18.85 -39.46 15.98
CA ALA A 225 19.17 -38.17 16.58
C ALA A 225 19.45 -37.09 15.54
N VAL A 226 20.24 -37.41 14.51
CA VAL A 226 20.51 -36.50 13.40
C VAL A 226 19.22 -36.15 12.64
N ILE A 227 18.39 -37.14 12.29
CA ILE A 227 17.11 -36.91 11.60
C ILE A 227 16.20 -36.01 12.41
N ALA A 228 16.07 -36.25 13.72
CA ALA A 228 15.21 -35.44 14.58
C ALA A 228 15.75 -34.02 14.79
N LEU A 229 17.07 -33.83 14.90
CA LEU A 229 17.69 -32.51 14.95
C LEU A 229 17.44 -31.73 13.66
N LEU A 230 17.60 -32.38 12.49
CA LEU A 230 17.30 -31.78 11.20
C LEU A 230 15.81 -31.44 11.08
N GLY A 231 14.92 -32.36 11.47
CA GLY A 231 13.48 -32.14 11.49
C GLY A 231 13.08 -30.98 12.41
N GLY A 232 13.68 -30.90 13.61
CA GLY A 232 13.47 -29.81 14.56
C GLY A 232 13.96 -28.47 14.03
N ALA A 233 15.12 -28.44 13.37
CA ALA A 233 15.64 -27.25 12.71
C ALA A 233 14.73 -26.77 11.56
N VAL A 234 14.24 -27.69 10.73
CA VAL A 234 13.26 -27.39 9.67
C VAL A 234 11.96 -26.84 10.26
N ALA A 235 11.41 -27.49 11.29
CA ALA A 235 10.18 -27.05 11.94
C ALA A 235 10.34 -25.65 12.60
N ALA A 236 11.47 -25.40 13.25
CA ALA A 236 11.79 -24.08 13.80
C ALA A 236 11.91 -23.03 12.70
N GLY A 237 12.61 -23.34 11.59
CA GLY A 237 12.72 -22.46 10.43
C GLY A 237 11.36 -22.14 9.80
N LEU A 238 10.50 -23.14 9.61
CA LEU A 238 9.14 -22.95 9.10
C LEU A 238 8.28 -22.10 10.05
N THR A 239 8.42 -22.30 11.36
CA THR A 239 7.68 -21.52 12.37
C THR A 239 8.11 -20.05 12.37
N LEU A 240 9.43 -19.79 12.30
CA LEU A 240 9.98 -18.44 12.16
C LEU A 240 9.53 -17.78 10.86
N TRP A 241 9.59 -18.51 9.74
CA TRP A 241 9.13 -18.05 8.45
C TRP A 241 7.64 -17.68 8.45
N ASN A 242 6.79 -18.55 9.03
CA ASN A 242 5.35 -18.30 9.14
C ASN A 242 5.03 -17.16 10.10
N SER A 243 5.84 -16.96 11.15
CA SER A 243 5.71 -15.83 12.06
C SER A 243 6.10 -14.52 11.39
N GLY A 244 7.18 -14.51 10.59
CA GLY A 244 7.63 -13.35 9.84
C GLY A 244 6.74 -12.95 8.66
N LYS A 245 5.77 -13.80 8.28
CA LYS A 245 4.74 -13.49 7.28
C LYS A 245 3.53 -12.75 7.85
N LYS A 246 3.40 -12.67 9.17
CA LYS A 246 2.26 -11.99 9.80
C LYS A 246 2.39 -10.47 9.58
N PRO A 247 1.30 -9.78 9.21
CA PRO A 247 1.28 -8.33 9.18
C PRO A 247 1.75 -7.72 10.50
N PHE A 248 2.41 -6.58 10.42
CA PHE A 248 2.61 -5.71 11.57
C PHE A 248 1.26 -5.23 12.11
N PRO A 249 1.14 -5.05 13.43
CA PRO A 249 -0.09 -4.54 14.02
C PRO A 249 -0.38 -3.13 13.50
N THR A 250 -1.67 -2.79 13.46
CA THR A 250 -2.14 -1.44 13.14
C THR A 250 -1.56 -0.40 14.10
N GLY A 251 -0.97 0.67 13.56
CA GLY A 251 -0.49 1.80 14.35
C GLY A 251 -1.64 2.61 14.95
N ALA A 252 -1.39 3.29 16.07
CA ALA A 252 -2.39 4.21 16.62
C ALA A 252 -2.49 5.46 15.74
N ASN A 253 -3.72 5.88 15.41
CA ASN A 253 -4.01 7.10 14.63
C ASN A 253 -3.36 7.12 13.22
N THR A 254 -3.14 5.95 12.61
CA THR A 254 -2.59 5.85 11.25
C THR A 254 -3.67 5.82 10.17
N ASP A 255 -4.95 5.73 10.54
CA ASP A 255 -6.08 5.77 9.62
C ASP A 255 -6.22 7.14 8.92
N LEU A 256 -6.82 7.16 7.73
CA LEU A 256 -6.91 8.39 6.95
C LEU A 256 -7.61 9.55 7.69
N PRO A 257 -8.75 9.38 8.37
CA PRO A 257 -9.35 10.43 9.20
C PRO A 257 -8.38 11.03 10.23
N SER A 258 -7.66 10.18 10.96
CA SER A 258 -6.65 10.62 11.94
C SER A 258 -5.49 11.38 11.29
N VAL A 259 -4.99 10.91 10.14
CA VAL A 259 -3.92 11.58 9.40
C VAL A 259 -4.36 12.96 8.90
N LEU A 260 -5.55 13.06 8.29
CA LEU A 260 -6.11 14.33 7.84
C LEU A 260 -6.31 15.30 9.00
N LYS A 261 -6.71 14.79 10.18
CA LYS A 261 -6.83 15.60 11.39
C LYS A 261 -5.47 16.12 11.85
N ALA A 262 -4.45 15.26 11.89
CA ALA A 262 -3.12 15.65 12.30
C ALA A 262 -2.54 16.76 11.39
N LEU A 263 -2.70 16.62 10.06
CA LEU A 263 -2.28 17.63 9.10
C LEU A 263 -3.01 18.97 9.31
N PHE A 264 -4.33 18.92 9.53
CA PHE A 264 -5.12 20.11 9.85
C PHE A 264 -4.64 20.81 11.12
N VAL A 265 -4.45 20.05 12.21
CA VAL A 265 -3.96 20.57 13.49
C VAL A 265 -2.58 21.20 13.32
N GLN A 266 -1.66 20.53 12.60
CA GLN A 266 -0.32 21.03 12.34
C GLN A 266 -0.34 22.38 11.60
N GLN A 267 -1.15 22.49 10.55
CA GLN A 267 -1.29 23.74 9.79
C GLN A 267 -1.87 24.87 10.63
N ARG A 268 -2.95 24.61 11.37
CA ARG A 268 -3.59 25.62 12.22
C ARG A 268 -2.70 26.04 13.39
N PHE A 269 -1.95 25.11 13.97
CA PHE A 269 -1.02 25.40 15.05
C PHE A 269 0.16 26.24 14.56
N ALA A 270 0.68 25.98 13.36
CA ALA A 270 1.73 26.81 12.77
C ALA A 270 1.29 28.28 12.60
N LEU A 271 0.05 28.51 12.17
CA LEU A 271 -0.53 29.86 12.11
C LEU A 271 -0.65 30.50 13.49
N LEU A 272 -1.20 29.77 14.47
CA LEU A 272 -1.30 30.26 15.85
C LEU A 272 0.07 30.65 16.41
N ALA A 273 1.08 29.80 16.20
CA ALA A 273 2.43 30.04 16.68
C ALA A 273 3.07 31.27 16.02
N ALA A 274 2.77 31.55 14.75
CA ALA A 274 3.21 32.76 14.06
C ALA A 274 2.51 34.01 14.61
N GLU A 275 1.20 33.95 14.84
CA GLU A 275 0.42 35.08 15.40
C GLU A 275 0.80 35.44 16.84
N LEU A 276 1.24 34.46 17.64
CA LEU A 276 1.58 34.66 19.05
C LEU A 276 3.03 35.09 19.29
N GLN A 277 3.84 35.30 18.25
CA GLN A 277 5.22 35.78 18.43
C GLN A 277 5.24 37.15 19.13
N GLY A 278 5.89 37.22 20.30
CA GLY A 278 5.99 38.44 21.10
C GLY A 278 4.76 38.78 21.95
N ALA A 279 3.75 37.91 22.01
CA ALA A 279 2.59 38.09 22.90
C ALA A 279 2.92 37.80 24.38
N ASP A 280 2.15 38.40 25.29
CA ASP A 280 2.23 38.12 26.72
C ASP A 280 1.61 36.75 27.08
N ALA A 281 1.92 36.25 28.29
CA ALA A 281 1.50 34.93 28.75
C ALA A 281 -0.02 34.76 28.85
N ASP A 282 -0.76 35.79 29.28
CA ASP A 282 -2.23 35.73 29.43
C ASP A 282 -2.89 35.66 28.05
N THR A 283 -2.33 36.38 27.08
CA THR A 283 -2.75 36.31 25.67
C THR A 283 -2.47 34.94 25.08
N ILE A 284 -1.29 34.36 25.32
CA ILE A 284 -0.97 33.00 24.84
C ILE A 284 -1.95 31.98 25.43
N HIS A 285 -2.18 31.99 26.74
CA HIS A 285 -3.05 31.03 27.41
C HIS A 285 -4.49 31.08 26.88
N ARG A 286 -5.06 32.30 26.79
CA ARG A 286 -6.40 32.52 26.27
C ARG A 286 -6.54 32.07 24.82
N ARG A 287 -5.63 32.50 23.94
CA ARG A 287 -5.66 32.15 22.51
C ARG A 287 -5.44 30.66 22.27
N PHE A 288 -4.65 30.00 23.12
CA PHE A 288 -4.51 28.55 23.06
C PHE A 288 -5.80 27.82 23.49
N GLY A 289 -6.50 28.31 24.51
CA GLY A 289 -7.83 27.80 24.88
C GLY A 289 -8.86 27.91 23.73
N ASP A 290 -8.88 29.06 23.05
CA ASP A 290 -9.71 29.27 21.86
C ASP A 290 -9.32 28.31 20.74
N PHE A 291 -8.01 28.11 20.50
CA PHE A 291 -7.51 27.16 19.52
C PHE A 291 -8.00 25.74 19.79
N ILE A 292 -7.88 25.24 21.02
CA ILE A 292 -8.35 23.88 21.37
C ILE A 292 -9.85 23.75 21.16
N SER A 293 -10.63 24.77 21.53
CA SER A 293 -12.09 24.77 21.38
C SER A 293 -12.55 24.76 19.92
N GLN A 294 -11.83 25.49 19.05
CA GLN A 294 -12.13 25.59 17.63
C GLN A 294 -11.63 24.39 16.84
N VAL A 295 -10.36 24.01 17.04
CA VAL A 295 -9.68 22.95 16.28
C VAL A 295 -10.10 21.57 16.76
N LYS A 296 -10.50 21.40 18.02
CA LYS A 296 -10.91 20.13 18.63
C LYS A 296 -9.95 18.98 18.29
N PRO A 297 -8.68 19.01 18.73
CA PRO A 297 -7.65 18.07 18.25
C PRO A 297 -8.01 16.58 18.37
N ALA A 298 -8.84 16.22 19.36
CA ALA A 298 -9.28 14.84 19.60
C ALA A 298 -10.43 14.37 18.68
N ASP A 299 -11.14 15.29 18.01
CA ASP A 299 -12.21 14.95 17.06
C ASP A 299 -11.59 14.75 15.67
N THR A 300 -11.43 13.52 15.23
CA THR A 300 -10.79 13.17 13.95
C THR A 300 -11.66 13.46 12.74
N HIS A 301 -12.96 13.70 12.95
CA HIS A 301 -13.90 13.90 11.85
C HIS A 301 -14.07 15.38 11.53
N GLU A 302 -14.23 16.24 12.54
CA GLU A 302 -14.45 17.68 12.30
C GLU A 302 -13.92 18.58 13.42
N PRO A 303 -13.33 19.75 13.11
CA PRO A 303 -12.84 20.16 11.78
C PRO A 303 -11.58 19.39 11.37
N THR A 304 -11.43 19.08 10.09
CA THR A 304 -10.30 18.30 9.54
C THR A 304 -9.90 18.80 8.15
N GLN A 305 -8.76 18.34 7.64
CA GLN A 305 -8.32 18.65 6.29
C GLN A 305 -9.22 17.94 5.28
N PRO A 306 -9.76 18.66 4.27
CA PRO A 306 -10.49 18.01 3.19
C PRO A 306 -9.58 16.99 2.45
N PRO A 307 -10.10 15.84 2.02
CA PRO A 307 -9.33 14.93 1.17
C PRO A 307 -8.93 15.59 -0.15
N GLY A 308 -7.75 15.23 -0.67
CA GLY A 308 -7.30 15.65 -2.00
C GLY A 308 -6.80 17.10 -2.11
N VAL A 309 -6.64 17.82 -0.99
CA VAL A 309 -5.96 19.13 -0.94
C VAL A 309 -4.65 19.03 -0.18
N ILE A 310 -3.65 19.84 -0.52
CA ILE A 310 -2.40 19.92 0.24
C ILE A 310 -2.56 20.79 1.49
N ARG A 311 -3.31 21.90 1.38
CA ARG A 311 -3.48 22.90 2.45
C ARG A 311 -4.94 23.18 2.73
N SER A 312 -5.24 23.45 3.99
CA SER A 312 -6.56 23.80 4.52
C SER A 312 -6.50 25.03 5.42
N ASP A 313 -5.36 25.73 5.40
CA ASP A 313 -5.06 26.92 6.21
C ASP A 313 -5.60 28.22 5.61
N GLY A 314 -6.06 28.19 4.35
CA GLY A 314 -6.60 29.36 3.65
C GLY A 314 -5.51 30.26 3.05
N ILE A 315 -4.24 29.86 3.09
CA ILE A 315 -3.15 30.58 2.44
C ILE A 315 -3.06 30.12 0.96
N PRO A 316 -3.15 31.03 -0.01
CA PRO A 316 -3.01 30.68 -1.43
C PRO A 316 -1.69 29.98 -1.72
N LEU A 317 -1.72 29.01 -2.65
CA LEU A 317 -0.48 28.45 -3.21
C LEU A 317 0.15 29.50 -4.13
N VAL A 318 1.42 29.81 -3.90
CA VAL A 318 2.17 30.76 -4.73
C VAL A 318 2.36 30.18 -6.13
N ASP A 319 1.92 30.94 -7.14
CA ASP A 319 2.19 30.64 -8.55
C ASP A 319 3.51 31.26 -8.98
N TYR A 320 4.60 30.53 -8.74
CA TYR A 320 5.95 30.99 -9.07
C TYR A 320 6.12 31.32 -10.56
N ALA A 321 5.42 30.63 -11.46
CA ALA A 321 5.47 30.94 -12.88
C ALA A 321 4.85 32.31 -13.21
N ARG A 322 3.80 32.71 -12.47
CA ARG A 322 3.17 34.03 -12.60
C ARG A 322 4.02 35.14 -11.97
N VAL A 323 4.68 34.84 -10.85
CA VAL A 323 5.61 35.76 -10.19
C VAL A 323 6.84 36.04 -11.07
N GLU A 324 7.39 35.01 -11.72
CA GLU A 324 8.51 35.15 -12.67
C GLU A 324 8.13 35.93 -13.94
N ALA A 325 6.85 35.87 -14.34
CA ALA A 325 6.31 36.65 -15.46
C ALA A 325 5.97 38.12 -15.11
N GLY A 326 6.27 38.57 -13.88
CA GLY A 326 5.99 39.94 -13.42
C GLY A 326 4.55 40.19 -12.98
N GLY A 327 3.74 39.14 -12.80
CA GLY A 327 2.42 39.23 -12.18
C GLY A 327 2.53 39.32 -10.66
N GLN A 328 1.74 40.20 -10.03
CA GLN A 328 1.60 40.20 -8.57
C GLN A 328 1.01 38.88 -8.08
N ALA A 329 1.54 38.39 -6.94
CA ALA A 329 1.19 37.14 -6.28
C ALA A 329 -0.26 37.14 -5.76
#